data_AF-A0A134A9F8-F1
#
_entry.id   AF-A0A134A9F8-F1
#
_cell.length_a   1.000
_cell.length_b   1.000
_cell.length_c   1.000
_cell.angle_alpha   90.00
_cell.angle_beta   90.00
_cell.angle_gamma   90.00
#
_symmetry.space_group_name_H-M   'P 1'
#
loop_
_entity.id
_entity.type
_entity.pdbx_description
1 polymer ?
#
loop_
_entity_poly.entity_id
_entity_poly.type
_entity_poly.pdbx_seq_one_letter_code
_entity_poly.pdbx_strand_id
1 'polypeptide(L)' 'MIKLSTNQILLLHKDLISEFGGLDGVKDLGMLESAINAPF' A
#
# COMPACT_ATOMS: atom_id res chain seq x y z
N MET A 1 -15.84 -4.96 -8.66
CA MET A 1 -14.97 -4.57 -7.53
C MET A 1 -13.63 -4.17 -8.09
N ILE A 2 -13.17 -2.95 -7.82
CA ILE A 2 -11.83 -2.51 -8.21
C ILE A 2 -10.88 -3.04 -7.12
N LYS A 3 -9.96 -3.94 -7.48
CA LYS A 3 -8.89 -4.41 -6.60
C LYS A 3 -7.61 -3.69 -6.98
N LEU A 4 -7.05 -2.93 -6.05
CA LEU A 4 -5.75 -2.29 -6.21
C LEU A 4 -4.65 -3.35 -6.01
N SER A 5 -3.69 -3.42 -6.92
CA SER A 5 -2.51 -4.26 -6.74
C SER A 5 -1.56 -3.65 -5.71
N THR A 6 -0.72 -4.47 -5.07
CA THR A 6 0.28 -4.03 -4.09
C THR A 6 1.13 -2.86 -4.59
N ASN A 7 1.56 -2.89 -5.86
CA ASN A 7 2.30 -1.80 -6.48
C ASN A 7 1.49 -0.49 -6.56
N GLN A 8 0.20 -0.54 -6.83
CA GLN A 8 -0.63 0.66 -6.89
C GLN A 8 -0.79 1.29 -5.51
N ILE A 9 -0.93 0.48 -4.47
CA ILE A 9 -1.02 0.93 -3.08
C ILE A 9 0.30 1.56 -2.63
N LEU A 10 1.44 0.94 -2.98
CA LEU A 10 2.77 1.50 -2.74
C LEU A 10 2.99 2.84 -3.44
N LEU A 11 2.56 2.97 -4.69
CA LEU A 11 2.64 4.23 -5.42
C LEU A 11 1.83 5.33 -4.75
N LEU A 12 0.59 5.01 -4.37
CA LEU A 12 -0.29 5.95 -3.68
C LEU A 12 0.29 6.37 -2.33
N HIS A 13 0.82 5.43 -1.57
CA HIS A 13 1.50 5.70 -0.31
C HIS A 13 2.70 6.64 -0.49
N LYS A 14 3.52 6.39 -1.52
CA LYS A 14 4.68 7.23 -1.82
C LYS A 14 4.28 8.67 -2.21
N ASP A 15 3.26 8.81 -3.06
CA ASP A 15 2.71 10.13 -3.42
C ASP A 15 2.19 10.88 -2.19
N LEU A 16 1.44 10.20 -1.32
CA LEU A 16 0.94 10.74 -0.06
C LEU A 16 2.08 11.17 0.88
N ILE A 17 3.10 10.34 1.06
CA ILE A 17 4.26 10.68 1.90
C ILE A 17 5.04 11.86 1.29
N SER A 18 5.13 11.94 -0.03
CA SER A 18 5.79 13.05 -0.71
C SER A 18 5.04 14.37 -0.54
N GLU A 19 3.71 14.35 -0.50
CA GLU A 19 2.88 15.55 -0.43
C GLU A 19 2.61 16.01 1.03
N PHE A 20 2.35 15.07 1.94
CA PHE A 20 2.00 15.36 3.33
C PHE A 20 3.17 15.22 4.30
N GLY A 21 4.28 14.60 3.87
CA GLY A 21 5.41 14.25 4.72
C GLY A 21 5.13 13.01 5.58
N GLY A 22 6.16 12.21 5.85
CA GLY A 22 6.06 11.01 6.68
C GLY A 22 7.21 10.03 6.47
N LEU A 23 7.12 8.88 7.14
CA LEU A 23 8.05 7.78 6.96
C LEU A 23 7.57 6.89 5.82
N ASP A 24 8.32 6.89 4.72
CA ASP A 24 8.16 5.93 3.63
C ASP A 24 8.63 4.54 4.10
N GLY A 25 7.83 3.52 3.84
CA GLY A 25 8.22 2.14 4.07
C GLY A 25 7.05 1.25 4.49
N VAL A 26 7.03 0.04 3.94
CA VAL A 26 6.11 -1.01 4.36
C VAL A 26 6.82 -1.88 5.38
N LYS A 27 6.25 -1.97 6.59
CA LYS A 27 6.82 -2.78 7.68
C LYS A 27 6.98 -4.24 7.28
N ASP A 28 6.00 -4.79 6.57
CA ASP A 28 6.00 -6.17 6.13
C ASP A 28 5.18 -6.34 4.83
N LEU A 29 5.87 -6.62 3.71
CA LEU A 29 5.24 -6.76 2.41
C LEU A 29 4.26 -7.94 2.37
N GLY A 30 4.60 -9.06 3.02
CA GLY A 30 3.73 -10.24 3.06
C GLY A 30 2.42 -10.00 3.80
N MET A 31 2.43 -9.13 4.81
CA MET A 31 1.22 -8.71 5.53
C MET A 31 0.34 -7.80 4.68
N LEU A 32 0.95 -6.89 3.91
CA LEU A 32 0.24 -6.03 2.96
C LEU A 32 -0.43 -6.86 1.86
N GLU A 33 0.29 -7.83 1.27
CA GLU A 33 -0.26 -8.74 0.25
C GLU A 33 -1.38 -9.61 0.80
N SER A 34 -1.25 -10.09 2.04
CA SER A 34 -2.30 -10.87 2.72
C SER A 34 -3.56 -10.04 2.93
N ALA A 35 -3.44 -8.76 3.32
CA ALA A 35 -4.58 -7.87 3.50
C ALA A 35 -5.31 -7.54 2.18
N ILE A 36 -4.57 -7.40 1.08
CA ILE A 36 -5.15 -7.16 -0.26
C ILE A 36 -5.87 -8.40 -0.80
N ASN A 37 -5.32 -9.58 -0.53
CA ASN A 37 -5.89 -10.86 -0.98
C ASN A 37 -6.96 -11.42 -0.04
N ALA A 38 -7.06 -10.90 1.19
CA ALA A 38 -8.11 -11.28 2.12
C ALA A 38 -9.50 -10.96 1.51
N PRO A 39 -10.44 -11.92 1.50
CA PRO A 39 -11.82 -11.66 1.11
C PRO A 39 -12.51 -10.80 2.19
N PHE A 40 -13.24 -9.78 1.73
CA PHE A 40 -14.01 -8.83 2.54
C PHE A 40 -15.51 -9.03 2.35
#